data_AF-A0A3A4UEB4-F1
#
_entry.id   AF-A0A3A4UEB4-F1
#
_cell.length_a   1.000
_cell.length_b   1.000
_cell.length_c   1.000
_cell.angle_alpha   90.00
_cell.angle_beta   90.00
_cell.angle_gamma   90.00
#
_symmetry.space_group_name_H-M   'P 1'
#
loop_
_entity.id
_entity.type
_entity.pdbx_description
1 polymer ?
#
loop_
_entity_poly.entity_id
_entity_poly.type
_entity_poly.pdbx_seq_one_letter_code
_entity_poly.pdbx_strand_id
1 'polypeptide(L)'
;MSGPNFLKNFNKKPKTKLGFTLIELLVVITIINVLASTILVSANQGRFRARQSRRVSDMRELQKAIELYNLRNNSYPNTGGAWYTACNSCTLFGGCNQPRDAWIPGLAPTFIRSTPVDPLMPNPASNNAQGDYCYVYRSDTTGREYKLMAHRILEFTGSDYTSQQQMIDPRRDGTVDCTVQTNNPNNIFAWAIYTPGGCAAGW
;
A
#
# COMPACT_ATOMS: atom_id res chain seq x y z
N MET A 1 72.49 -26.22 -58.37
CA MET A 1 71.36 -27.09 -58.76
C MET A 1 70.08 -26.46 -58.24
N SER A 2 69.18 -26.17 -59.17
CA SER A 2 67.88 -25.53 -58.96
C SER A 2 66.83 -26.58 -58.56
N GLY A 3 65.94 -26.26 -57.62
CA GLY A 3 64.77 -27.07 -57.26
C GLY A 3 63.80 -26.26 -56.38
N PRO A 4 62.47 -26.39 -56.56
CA PRO A 4 61.63 -25.22 -56.79
C PRO A 4 60.74 -24.78 -55.61
N ASN A 5 60.43 -23.48 -55.60
CA ASN A 5 59.47 -22.82 -54.73
C ASN A 5 58.04 -23.32 -55.02
N PHE A 6 57.40 -23.98 -54.04
CA PHE A 6 55.99 -24.36 -54.10
C PHE A 6 55.18 -23.49 -53.13
N LEU A 7 54.84 -22.27 -53.55
CA LEU A 7 53.91 -21.43 -52.79
C LEU A 7 52.47 -21.81 -53.15
N LYS A 8 51.80 -22.52 -52.24
CA LYS A 8 50.34 -22.73 -52.27
C LYS A 8 49.63 -21.39 -52.03
N ASN A 9 49.06 -20.83 -53.07
CA ASN A 9 48.19 -19.65 -52.97
C ASN A 9 46.81 -20.07 -52.44
N PHE A 10 46.59 -19.89 -51.13
CA PHE A 10 45.26 -20.01 -50.54
C PHE A 10 44.46 -18.76 -50.87
N ASN A 11 43.73 -18.79 -51.99
CA ASN A 11 42.75 -17.78 -52.32
C ASN A 11 41.55 -17.90 -51.35
N LYS A 12 41.70 -17.40 -50.12
CA LYS A 12 40.58 -17.23 -49.16
C LYS A 12 39.66 -16.17 -49.73
N LYS A 13 38.52 -16.58 -50.30
CA LYS A 13 37.43 -15.67 -50.65
C LYS A 13 37.09 -14.83 -49.41
N PRO A 14 37.12 -13.49 -49.47
CA PRO A 14 36.69 -12.67 -48.35
C PRO A 14 35.22 -12.99 -48.07
N LYS A 15 34.91 -13.45 -46.86
CA LYS A 15 33.52 -13.55 -46.42
C LYS A 15 32.98 -12.12 -46.38
N THR A 16 32.03 -11.82 -47.25
CA THR A 16 31.28 -10.56 -47.19
C THR A 16 30.62 -10.49 -45.83
N LYS A 17 31.10 -9.59 -44.97
CA LYS A 17 30.42 -9.29 -43.70
C LYS A 17 29.17 -8.50 -44.08
N LEU A 18 28.00 -9.15 -43.99
CA LEU A 18 26.72 -8.46 -44.04
C LEU A 18 26.66 -7.55 -42.82
N GLY A 19 26.71 -6.23 -43.04
CA GLY A 19 26.51 -5.23 -42.00
C GLY A 19 25.03 -4.92 -41.85
N PHE A 20 24.61 -4.55 -40.65
CA PHE A 20 23.26 -4.03 -40.41
C PHE A 20 23.07 -2.70 -41.13
N THR A 21 21.89 -2.51 -41.70
CA THR A 21 21.50 -1.24 -42.29
C THR A 21 21.07 -0.24 -41.21
N LEU A 22 21.23 1.06 -41.48
CA LEU A 22 20.75 2.11 -40.57
C LEU A 22 19.25 2.02 -40.31
N ILE A 23 18.47 1.61 -41.33
CA ILE A 23 17.02 1.46 -41.22
C ILE A 23 16.64 0.27 -40.33
N GLU A 24 17.36 -0.86 -40.40
CA GLU A 24 17.14 -1.99 -39.49
C GLU A 24 17.36 -1.59 -38.03
N LEU A 25 18.43 -0.84 -37.75
CA LEU A 25 18.69 -0.38 -36.40
C LEU A 25 17.64 0.64 -35.93
N LEU A 26 17.17 1.52 -36.83
CA LEU A 26 16.11 2.49 -36.53
C LEU A 26 14.78 1.81 -36.19
N VAL A 27 14.38 0.79 -36.95
CA VAL A 27 13.13 0.04 -36.67
C VAL A 27 13.22 -0.73 -35.35
N VAL A 28 14.40 -1.27 -35.01
CA VAL A 28 14.56 -2.02 -33.76
C VAL A 28 14.42 -1.10 -32.54
N ILE A 29 15.09 0.07 -32.54
CA ILE A 29 14.98 0.98 -31.40
C ILE A 29 13.58 1.57 -31.26
N THR A 30 12.86 1.80 -32.37
CA THR A 30 11.48 2.29 -32.30
C THR A 30 10.55 1.25 -31.67
N ILE A 31 10.67 -0.03 -32.05
CA ILE A 31 9.91 -1.11 -31.43
C ILE A 31 10.25 -1.27 -29.95
N ILE A 32 11.53 -1.22 -29.58
CA ILE A 32 11.96 -1.28 -28.18
C ILE A 32 11.36 -0.14 -27.37
N ASN A 33 11.35 1.08 -27.90
CA ASN A 33 10.79 2.24 -27.21
C ASN A 33 9.27 2.10 -26.97
N VAL A 34 8.53 1.62 -27.99
CA VAL A 34 7.09 1.35 -27.85
C VAL A 34 6.85 0.30 -26.77
N LEU A 35 7.52 -0.85 -26.84
CA LEU A 35 7.36 -1.92 -25.86
C LEU A 35 7.77 -1.47 -24.45
N ALA A 36 8.90 -0.79 -24.30
CA ALA A 36 9.40 -0.30 -23.02
C ALA A 36 8.39 0.64 -22.33
N SER A 37 7.77 1.56 -23.09
CA SER A 37 6.76 2.48 -22.53
C SER A 37 5.54 1.75 -21.96
N THR A 38 5.04 0.70 -22.61
CA THR A 38 3.88 -0.08 -22.14
C THR A 38 4.18 -0.89 -20.87
N ILE A 39 5.39 -1.43 -20.76
CA ILE A 39 5.84 -2.20 -19.59
C ILE A 39 5.87 -1.32 -18.34
N LEU A 40 6.33 -0.07 -18.46
CA LEU A 40 6.42 0.84 -17.32
C LEU A 40 5.05 1.18 -16.71
N VAL A 41 4.03 1.45 -17.56
CA VAL A 41 2.67 1.75 -17.09
C VAL A 41 2.05 0.53 -16.39
N SER A 42 2.16 -0.66 -16.99
CA SER A 42 1.61 -1.88 -16.40
C SER A 42 2.28 -2.25 -15.08
N ALA A 43 3.60 -2.08 -14.96
CA ALA A 43 4.34 -2.34 -13.73
C ALA A 43 3.90 -1.41 -12.57
N ASN A 44 3.65 -0.13 -12.84
CA ASN A 44 3.18 0.81 -11.83
C ASN A 44 1.78 0.45 -11.33
N GLN A 45 0.86 0.07 -12.22
CA GLN A 45 -0.47 -0.40 -11.84
C GLN A 45 -0.42 -1.70 -11.01
N GLY A 46 0.50 -2.61 -11.35
CA GLY A 46 0.72 -3.85 -10.59
C GLY A 46 1.19 -3.58 -9.16
N ARG A 47 2.14 -2.66 -8.97
CA ARG A 47 2.62 -2.24 -7.64
C ARG A 47 1.51 -1.60 -6.81
N PHE A 48 0.67 -0.77 -7.43
CA PHE A 48 -0.51 -0.19 -6.78
C PHE A 48 -1.45 -1.28 -6.25
N ARG A 49 -1.88 -2.21 -7.11
CA ARG A 49 -2.78 -3.31 -6.72
C ARG A 49 -2.20 -4.19 -5.62
N ALA A 50 -0.90 -4.48 -5.68
CA ALA A 50 -0.20 -5.24 -4.65
C ALA A 50 -0.25 -4.54 -3.28
N ARG A 51 -0.03 -3.22 -3.25
CA ARG A 51 -0.17 -2.42 -2.02
C ARG A 51 -1.61 -2.43 -1.51
N GLN A 52 -2.61 -2.34 -2.38
CA GLN A 52 -4.01 -2.45 -1.94
C GLN A 52 -4.35 -3.77 -1.31
N SER A 53 -3.98 -4.87 -1.98
CA SER A 53 -4.20 -6.20 -1.44
C SER A 53 -3.52 -6.36 -0.09
N ARG A 54 -2.31 -5.80 0.07
CA ARG A 54 -1.60 -5.80 1.34
C ARG A 54 -2.35 -5.01 2.41
N ARG A 55 -2.82 -3.79 2.13
CA ARG A 55 -3.56 -2.99 3.11
C ARG A 55 -4.84 -3.65 3.59
N VAL A 56 -5.60 -4.25 2.68
CA VAL A 56 -6.81 -5.01 3.02
C VAL A 56 -6.45 -6.21 3.91
N SER A 57 -5.36 -6.91 3.58
CA SER A 57 -4.85 -8.02 4.41
C SER A 57 -4.46 -7.54 5.80
N ASP A 58 -3.67 -6.48 5.90
CA ASP A 58 -3.18 -5.90 7.15
C ASP A 58 -4.34 -5.48 8.07
N MET A 59 -5.36 -4.81 7.52
CA MET A 59 -6.56 -4.42 8.29
C MET A 59 -7.35 -5.63 8.79
N ARG A 60 -7.50 -6.68 7.96
CA ARG A 60 -8.20 -7.91 8.36
C ARG A 60 -7.41 -8.71 9.40
N GLU A 61 -6.09 -8.71 9.31
CA GLU A 61 -5.22 -9.35 10.31
C GLU A 61 -5.34 -8.63 11.67
N LEU A 62 -5.29 -7.30 11.66
CA LEU A 62 -5.53 -6.47 12.84
C LEU A 62 -6.91 -6.72 13.43
N GLN A 63 -7.97 -6.72 12.61
CA GLN A 63 -9.32 -7.02 13.06
C GLN A 63 -9.36 -8.37 13.79
N LYS A 64 -8.84 -9.44 13.17
CA LYS A 64 -8.82 -10.78 13.80
C LYS A 64 -8.10 -10.76 15.14
N ALA A 65 -6.95 -10.10 15.23
CA ALA A 65 -6.20 -9.98 16.48
C ALA A 65 -6.99 -9.22 17.55
N ILE A 66 -7.67 -8.13 17.18
CA ILE A 66 -8.51 -7.32 18.08
C ILE A 66 -9.69 -8.16 18.61
N GLU A 67 -10.34 -8.93 17.75
CA GLU A 67 -11.43 -9.83 18.16
C GLU A 67 -10.90 -10.94 19.09
N LEU A 68 -9.74 -11.53 18.82
CA LEU A 68 -9.10 -12.49 19.71
C LEU A 68 -8.74 -11.89 21.08
N TYR A 69 -8.30 -10.63 21.09
CA TYR A 69 -8.06 -9.88 22.33
C TYR A 69 -9.35 -9.75 23.14
N ASN A 70 -10.46 -9.38 22.49
CA ASN A 70 -11.77 -9.26 23.12
C ASN A 70 -12.26 -10.60 23.69
N LEU A 71 -12.12 -11.69 22.93
CA LEU A 71 -12.48 -13.03 23.39
C LEU A 71 -11.70 -13.46 24.64
N ARG A 72 -10.45 -13.02 24.81
CA ARG A 72 -9.64 -13.33 25.99
C ARG A 72 -9.94 -12.40 27.17
N ASN A 73 -10.10 -11.12 26.92
CA ASN A 73 -10.10 -10.09 27.96
C ASN A 73 -11.50 -9.53 28.28
N ASN A 74 -12.54 -9.95 27.55
CA ASN A 74 -13.91 -9.42 27.59
C ASN A 74 -14.00 -7.90 27.35
N SER A 75 -12.98 -7.32 26.72
CA SER A 75 -12.94 -5.95 26.26
C SER A 75 -11.96 -5.84 25.10
N TYR A 76 -12.15 -4.86 24.21
CA TYR A 76 -11.17 -4.48 23.21
C TYR A 76 -9.96 -3.77 23.84
N PRO A 77 -8.82 -3.67 23.12
CA PRO A 77 -7.67 -2.87 23.55
C PRO A 77 -8.06 -1.45 23.94
N ASN A 78 -8.02 -1.13 25.23
CA ASN A 78 -8.49 0.17 25.73
C ASN A 78 -7.46 1.27 25.44
N THR A 79 -7.88 2.36 24.79
CA THR A 79 -7.06 3.52 24.46
C THR A 79 -7.43 4.76 25.26
N GLY A 80 -8.32 4.64 26.24
CA GLY A 80 -8.82 5.74 27.06
C GLY A 80 -9.58 6.78 26.25
N GLY A 81 -10.11 6.40 25.08
CA GLY A 81 -10.72 7.34 24.15
C GLY A 81 -9.74 8.19 23.35
N ALA A 82 -8.44 7.88 23.35
CA ALA A 82 -7.45 8.54 22.50
C ALA A 82 -7.14 7.71 21.24
N TRP A 83 -6.81 8.36 20.13
CA TRP A 83 -6.32 7.67 18.93
C TRP A 83 -4.94 7.09 19.17
N TYR A 84 -4.69 5.89 18.66
CA TYR A 84 -3.41 5.19 18.69
C TYR A 84 -3.01 4.88 17.25
N THR A 85 -1.74 5.09 16.93
CA THR A 85 -1.25 4.90 15.57
C THR A 85 0.27 4.78 15.50
N ALA A 86 0.75 4.15 14.42
CA ALA A 86 2.13 4.19 13.99
C ALA A 86 2.48 5.35 13.03
N CYS A 87 1.57 6.31 12.77
CA CYS A 87 1.91 7.51 12.00
C CYS A 87 3.09 8.27 12.63
N ASN A 88 3.87 8.99 11.82
CA ASN A 88 4.96 9.84 12.33
C ASN A 88 4.48 11.18 12.87
N SER A 89 3.35 11.67 12.36
CA SER A 89 2.76 12.95 12.72
C SER A 89 1.73 12.80 13.82
N CYS A 90 1.99 13.49 14.92
CA CYS A 90 1.09 13.68 16.05
C CYS A 90 -0.06 14.64 15.77
N THR A 91 0.05 15.46 14.74
CA THR A 91 -0.78 16.67 14.60
C THR A 91 -2.22 16.39 14.16
N LEU A 92 -2.47 15.24 13.53
CA LEU A 92 -3.80 14.89 13.00
C LEU A 92 -4.66 14.10 14.00
N PHE A 93 -4.04 13.31 14.87
CA PHE A 93 -4.76 12.36 15.74
C PHE A 93 -4.43 12.50 17.24
N GLY A 94 -3.45 13.31 17.61
CA GLY A 94 -3.08 13.55 19.02
C GLY A 94 -2.39 12.38 19.72
N GLY A 95 -2.52 11.15 19.20
CA GLY A 95 -1.74 9.99 19.62
C GLY A 95 -0.61 9.69 18.64
N CYS A 96 0.61 9.77 19.13
CA CYS A 96 1.82 9.42 18.41
C CYS A 96 2.85 9.00 19.46
N ASN A 97 3.99 8.45 19.05
CA ASN A 97 5.00 7.80 19.90
C ASN A 97 4.64 6.39 20.39
N GLN A 98 3.68 5.74 19.72
CA GLN A 98 3.51 4.31 19.91
C GLN A 98 4.63 3.56 19.17
N PRO A 99 5.15 2.45 19.72
CA PRO A 99 6.12 1.63 19.01
C PRO A 99 5.50 1.08 17.72
N ARG A 100 6.24 1.17 16.60
CA ARG A 100 5.72 0.82 15.26
C ARG A 100 5.25 -0.62 15.14
N ASP A 101 5.86 -1.51 15.89
CA ASP A 101 5.58 -2.94 15.94
C ASP A 101 4.56 -3.34 17.01
N ALA A 102 4.11 -2.40 17.85
CA ALA A 102 3.10 -2.64 18.88
C ALA A 102 2.24 -1.39 19.18
N TRP A 103 1.67 -0.77 18.15
CA TRP A 103 0.96 0.50 18.30
C TRP A 103 -0.48 0.38 18.83
N ILE A 104 -1.00 -0.84 18.98
CA ILE A 104 -2.28 -1.13 19.65
C ILE A 104 -1.96 -1.77 21.01
N PRO A 105 -2.48 -1.22 22.14
CA PRO A 105 -2.16 -1.69 23.47
C PRO A 105 -2.43 -3.20 23.67
N GLY A 106 -1.42 -3.95 24.12
CA GLY A 106 -1.57 -5.36 24.49
C GLY A 106 -1.88 -6.32 23.33
N LEU A 107 -1.91 -5.84 22.08
CA LEU A 107 -2.22 -6.67 20.91
C LEU A 107 -1.02 -7.49 20.47
N ALA A 108 0.14 -6.85 20.34
CA ALA A 108 1.41 -7.48 20.02
C ALA A 108 2.27 -7.66 21.30
N PRO A 109 3.07 -8.75 21.41
CA PRO A 109 3.22 -9.83 20.45
C PRO A 109 2.18 -10.97 20.61
N THR A 110 1.28 -10.88 21.59
CA THR A 110 0.45 -12.01 22.05
C THR A 110 -0.60 -12.48 21.04
N PHE A 111 -1.28 -11.56 20.37
CA PHE A 111 -2.38 -11.86 19.43
C PHE A 111 -1.96 -11.65 17.97
N ILE A 112 -0.92 -10.85 17.75
CA ILE A 112 -0.27 -10.63 16.46
C ILE A 112 1.23 -10.49 16.70
N ARG A 113 2.07 -11.01 15.80
CA ARG A 113 3.54 -10.96 15.95
C ARG A 113 4.07 -9.53 16.05
N SER A 114 3.55 -8.65 15.21
CA SER A 114 3.86 -7.22 15.16
C SER A 114 2.73 -6.50 14.47
N THR A 115 2.34 -5.32 14.94
CA THR A 115 1.33 -4.53 14.27
C THR A 115 1.84 -4.03 12.91
N PRO A 116 1.08 -4.19 11.81
CA PRO A 116 1.51 -3.75 10.48
C PRO A 116 1.53 -2.23 10.37
N VAL A 117 2.26 -1.76 9.35
CA VAL A 117 2.39 -0.35 8.96
C VAL A 117 2.15 -0.23 7.46
N ASP A 118 1.60 0.92 7.02
CA ASP A 118 1.30 1.12 5.61
C ASP A 118 2.57 0.97 4.74
N PRO A 119 2.48 0.33 3.56
CA PRO A 119 3.64 0.14 2.67
C PRO A 119 4.31 1.44 2.19
N LEU A 120 3.58 2.55 2.15
CA LEU A 120 4.09 3.86 1.76
C LEU A 120 4.33 4.79 2.94
N MET A 121 4.14 4.32 4.18
CA MET A 121 4.31 5.16 5.36
C MET A 121 5.70 5.82 5.33
N PRO A 122 5.78 7.16 5.39
CA PRO A 122 7.06 7.85 5.27
C PRO A 122 8.03 7.40 6.38
N ASN A 123 9.33 7.49 6.05
CA ASN A 123 10.42 7.22 7.00
C ASN A 123 10.25 8.11 8.24
N PRO A 124 10.42 7.60 9.49
CA PRO A 124 10.23 8.35 10.73
C PRO A 124 10.99 9.68 10.85
N ALA A 125 11.94 9.97 9.97
CA ALA A 125 12.70 11.21 9.96
C ALA A 125 12.03 12.40 9.23
N SER A 126 10.89 12.23 8.55
CA SER A 126 10.21 13.36 7.91
C SER A 126 9.08 13.88 8.79
N ASN A 127 9.29 15.03 9.44
CA ASN A 127 8.27 15.78 10.19
C ASN A 127 7.21 16.43 9.28
N ASN A 128 7.07 15.94 8.04
CA ASN A 128 6.12 16.49 7.07
C ASN A 128 4.75 15.90 7.36
N ALA A 129 4.00 16.58 8.23
CA ALA A 129 2.63 16.25 8.64
C ALA A 129 1.60 16.15 7.50
N GLN A 130 1.98 16.47 6.26
CA GLN A 130 1.14 16.37 5.07
C GLN A 130 1.38 15.06 4.33
N GLY A 131 0.85 13.94 4.84
CA GLY A 131 0.79 12.71 4.04
C GLY A 131 0.91 11.38 4.78
N ASP A 132 0.58 11.30 6.06
CA ASP A 132 0.77 10.05 6.79
C ASP A 132 -0.27 9.00 6.38
N TYR A 133 0.14 8.13 5.45
CA TYR A 133 -0.49 6.84 5.19
C TYR A 133 -0.26 5.96 6.40
N CYS A 134 -1.30 5.68 7.16
CA CYS A 134 -1.16 4.89 8.37
C CYS A 134 -2.49 4.26 8.77
N TYR A 135 -2.35 3.26 9.64
CA TYR A 135 -3.48 2.70 10.37
C TYR A 135 -3.66 3.43 11.68
N VAL A 136 -4.90 3.73 12.03
CA VAL A 136 -5.26 4.36 13.30
C VAL A 136 -6.29 3.49 14.00
N TYR A 137 -6.19 3.40 15.31
CA TYR A 137 -7.08 2.62 16.17
C TYR A 137 -7.55 3.50 17.32
N ARG A 138 -8.81 3.35 17.70
CA ARG A 138 -9.38 3.99 18.88
C ARG A 138 -10.41 3.07 19.49
N SER A 139 -10.44 3.00 20.81
CA SER A 139 -11.55 2.43 21.55
C SER A 139 -12.17 3.49 22.45
N ASP A 140 -13.43 3.27 22.81
CA ASP A 140 -14.10 4.08 23.82
C ASP A 140 -13.41 3.94 25.19
N THR A 141 -13.75 4.80 26.14
CA THR A 141 -13.14 4.77 27.49
C THR A 141 -13.39 3.45 28.21
N THR A 142 -14.41 2.69 27.82
CA THR A 142 -14.76 1.40 28.43
C THR A 142 -14.15 0.19 27.70
N GLY A 143 -13.61 0.37 26.49
CA GLY A 143 -13.10 -0.71 25.65
C GLY A 143 -14.19 -1.64 25.11
N ARG A 144 -15.43 -1.19 25.00
CA ARG A 144 -16.57 -1.95 24.45
C ARG A 144 -16.77 -1.72 22.97
N GLU A 145 -16.31 -0.59 22.46
CA GLU A 145 -16.46 -0.19 21.07
C GLU A 145 -15.09 0.22 20.52
N TYR A 146 -14.85 -0.07 19.25
CA TYR A 146 -13.62 0.35 18.58
C TYR A 146 -13.84 0.80 17.14
N LYS A 147 -12.86 1.57 16.66
CA LYS A 147 -12.70 1.94 15.26
C LYS A 147 -11.24 1.75 14.85
N LEU A 148 -11.03 0.94 13.82
CA LEU A 148 -9.76 0.75 13.11
C LEU A 148 -9.91 1.37 11.72
N MET A 149 -8.98 2.24 11.30
CA MET A 149 -9.06 2.88 9.99
C MET A 149 -7.73 2.93 9.30
N ALA A 150 -7.75 2.86 7.97
CA ALA A 150 -6.64 3.28 7.12
C ALA A 150 -6.87 4.74 6.70
N HIS A 151 -5.95 5.64 7.07
CA HIS A 151 -6.10 7.07 6.86
C HIS A 151 -5.37 7.57 5.61
N ARG A 152 -6.07 8.42 4.82
CA ARG A 152 -5.53 9.27 3.74
C ARG A 152 -4.65 8.54 2.73
N ILE A 153 -5.14 7.44 2.16
CA ILE A 153 -4.40 6.76 1.11
C ILE A 153 -4.50 7.54 -0.21
N LEU A 154 -3.55 8.45 -0.45
CA LEU A 154 -3.55 9.40 -1.58
C LEU A 154 -3.41 8.73 -2.95
N GLU A 155 -2.94 7.50 -3.01
CA GLU A 155 -2.92 6.76 -4.28
C GLU A 155 -4.33 6.31 -4.71
N PHE A 156 -5.33 6.35 -3.82
CA PHE A 156 -6.70 5.96 -4.14
C PHE A 156 -7.47 7.12 -4.74
N THR A 157 -8.29 6.76 -5.71
CA THR A 157 -9.46 7.52 -6.11
C THR A 157 -10.69 7.08 -5.32
N GLY A 158 -11.77 7.86 -5.38
CA GLY A 158 -13.06 7.46 -4.81
C GLY A 158 -13.53 6.07 -5.25
N SER A 159 -13.28 5.71 -6.51
CA SER A 159 -13.60 4.39 -7.05
C SER A 159 -12.74 3.26 -6.50
N ASP A 160 -11.52 3.53 -6.03
CA ASP A 160 -10.69 2.50 -5.39
C ASP A 160 -11.25 2.13 -4.01
N TYR A 161 -11.76 3.10 -3.26
CA TYR A 161 -12.39 2.86 -1.96
C TYR A 161 -13.67 2.02 -2.09
N THR A 162 -14.46 2.23 -3.14
CA THR A 162 -15.69 1.45 -3.37
C THR A 162 -15.43 -0.01 -3.76
N SER A 163 -14.20 -0.38 -4.11
CA SER A 163 -13.83 -1.79 -4.36
C SER A 163 -13.96 -2.68 -3.12
N GLN A 164 -13.93 -2.10 -1.91
CA GLN A 164 -14.16 -2.78 -0.64
C GLN A 164 -15.33 -2.12 0.09
N GLN A 165 -16.55 -2.27 -0.43
CA GLN A 165 -17.75 -1.60 0.10
C GLN A 165 -17.98 -1.83 1.61
N GLN A 166 -17.65 -3.02 2.11
CA GLN A 166 -17.78 -3.38 3.52
C GLN A 166 -16.83 -2.64 4.45
N MET A 167 -15.78 -2.05 3.89
CA MET A 167 -14.75 -1.33 4.64
C MET A 167 -14.88 0.18 4.47
N ILE A 168 -15.93 0.70 3.81
CA ILE A 168 -16.08 2.16 3.68
C ILE A 168 -16.37 2.75 5.07
N ASP A 169 -15.66 3.82 5.43
CA ASP A 169 -15.95 4.59 6.64
C ASP A 169 -17.18 5.49 6.43
N PRO A 170 -18.31 5.26 7.10
CA PRO A 170 -19.52 6.07 6.94
C PRO A 170 -19.32 7.54 7.31
N ARG A 171 -18.40 7.86 8.23
CA ARG A 171 -18.14 9.24 8.62
C ARG A 171 -17.29 10.01 7.61
N ARG A 172 -16.68 9.30 6.66
CA ARG A 172 -15.79 9.87 5.64
C ARG A 172 -16.28 9.56 4.24
N ASP A 173 -17.59 9.37 4.08
CA ASP A 173 -18.28 9.31 2.78
C ASP A 173 -19.04 10.61 2.44
N GLY A 174 -18.93 11.63 3.31
CA GLY A 174 -19.59 12.93 3.15
C GLY A 174 -20.93 13.06 3.89
N THR A 175 -21.38 12.03 4.60
CA THR A 175 -22.56 12.08 5.47
C THR A 175 -22.18 12.19 6.95
N VAL A 176 -23.10 12.73 7.76
CA VAL A 176 -22.94 12.81 9.23
C VAL A 176 -23.51 11.59 9.94
N ASP A 177 -24.04 10.64 9.18
CA ASP A 177 -24.76 9.46 9.66
C ASP A 177 -23.86 8.22 9.61
N CYS A 178 -24.19 7.19 10.38
CA CYS A 178 -23.45 5.92 10.37
C CYS A 178 -23.81 4.99 9.21
N THR A 179 -24.26 5.56 8.11
CA THR A 179 -24.73 4.85 6.92
C THR A 179 -23.76 5.08 5.78
N VAL A 180 -23.36 4.02 5.08
CA VAL A 180 -22.50 4.14 3.90
C VAL A 180 -23.33 4.61 2.71
N GLN A 181 -22.98 5.77 2.15
CA GLN A 181 -23.50 6.26 0.88
C GLN A 181 -22.48 6.07 -0.24
N THR A 182 -22.78 5.18 -1.19
CA THR A 182 -21.92 4.90 -2.36
C THR A 182 -22.28 5.73 -3.59
N ASN A 183 -23.19 6.69 -3.45
CA ASN A 183 -23.73 7.52 -4.55
C ASN A 183 -22.74 8.60 -5.02
N ASN A 184 -21.77 8.99 -4.20
CA ASN A 184 -20.72 9.94 -4.58
C ASN A 184 -19.33 9.45 -4.15
N PRO A 185 -18.63 8.69 -5.01
CA PRO A 185 -17.31 8.14 -4.70
C PRO A 185 -16.27 9.20 -4.35
N ASN A 186 -16.41 10.42 -4.86
CA ASN A 186 -15.45 11.51 -4.63
C ASN A 186 -15.42 11.98 -3.18
N ASN A 187 -16.41 11.61 -2.36
CA ASN A 187 -16.46 11.96 -0.96
C ASN A 187 -15.91 10.87 -0.04
N ILE A 188 -15.48 9.72 -0.59
CA ILE A 188 -14.97 8.58 0.18
C ILE A 188 -13.46 8.67 0.28
N PHE A 189 -12.93 8.79 1.50
CA PHE A 189 -11.49 9.03 1.72
C PHE A 189 -10.82 8.09 2.71
N ALA A 190 -11.51 7.06 3.20
CA ALA A 190 -10.94 6.11 4.15
C ALA A 190 -11.64 4.75 4.10
N TRP A 191 -10.87 3.73 4.45
CA TRP A 191 -11.40 2.44 4.87
C TRP A 191 -11.40 2.33 6.39
N ALA A 192 -12.45 1.74 6.97
CA ALA A 192 -12.60 1.50 8.38
C ALA A 192 -13.23 0.13 8.67
N ILE A 193 -12.89 -0.42 9.82
CA ILE A 193 -13.52 -1.57 10.47
C ILE A 193 -13.88 -1.10 11.88
N TYR A 194 -15.12 -1.28 12.29
CA TYR A 194 -15.62 -0.75 13.54
C TYR A 194 -16.77 -1.59 14.07
N THR A 195 -16.97 -1.50 15.38
CA THR A 195 -18.19 -1.99 16.05
C THR A 195 -19.33 -0.97 15.91
N PRO A 196 -20.60 -1.35 16.15
CA PRO A 196 -21.74 -0.46 15.91
C PRO A 196 -21.65 0.92 16.60
N GLY A 197 -21.19 0.97 17.86
CA GLY A 197 -20.97 2.21 18.59
C GLY A 197 -19.70 2.96 18.18
N GLY A 198 -18.72 2.27 17.60
CA GLY A 198 -17.47 2.85 17.08
C GLY A 198 -17.71 3.88 15.96
N CYS A 199 -18.79 3.73 15.18
CA CYS A 199 -19.21 4.75 14.24
C CYS A 199 -20.00 5.90 14.90
N ALA A 200 -20.92 5.56 15.82
CA ALA A 200 -21.86 6.51 16.41
C ALA A 200 -21.16 7.60 17.25
N ALA A 201 -19.99 7.27 17.81
CA ALA A 201 -19.22 8.17 18.68
C ALA A 201 -18.67 9.42 17.98
N GLY A 202 -18.77 9.53 16.64
CA GLY A 202 -18.36 10.72 15.88
C GLY A 202 -16.86 10.78 15.58
N TRP A 203 -16.24 9.61 15.48
CA TRP A 203 -14.80 9.41 15.36
C TRP A 203 -14.43 9.09 13.92
#